data_AF-A0AAJ6ZCK8-F1
#
_entry.id   AF-A0AAJ6ZCK8-F1
#
_cell.length_a   1.000
_cell.length_b   1.000
_cell.length_c   1.000
_cell.angle_alpha   90.00
_cell.angle_beta   90.00
_cell.angle_gamma   90.00
#
_symmetry.space_group_name_H-M   'P 1'
#
loop_
_entity.id
_entity.type
_entity.pdbx_description
1 polymer ?
#
loop_
_entity_poly.entity_id
_entity_poly.type
_entity_poly.pdbx_seq_one_letter_code
_entity_poly.pdbx_strand_id
1 'polypeptide(L)'
;MDNSGIFVFGIALWDERKRDSISALPLEMSWKIFSYLDDASLRNATRVGPVWRKIILSNKELKNRLNIFETVLMFGSRSIIKYIKNGKRRLKNKAKNYLTLGETAVKTTKMIFKNKRGGDDLILYTKRYKLC
;
A
#
# COMPACT_ATOMS: atom_id res chain seq x y z
N MET A 1 -35.54 7.20 -3.46
CA MET A 1 -35.87 8.36 -2.61
C MET A 1 -35.11 9.55 -3.16
N ASP A 2 -35.90 10.58 -3.44
CA ASP A 2 -35.63 11.99 -3.69
C ASP A 2 -34.93 12.41 -4.99
N ASN A 3 -35.76 12.54 -6.04
CA ASN A 3 -35.52 13.35 -7.24
C ASN A 3 -35.78 14.83 -6.92
N SER A 4 -34.76 15.58 -6.51
CA SER A 4 -34.81 17.04 -6.34
C SER A 4 -34.32 17.76 -7.60
N GLY A 5 -35.19 17.86 -8.61
CA GLY A 5 -34.97 18.74 -9.76
C GLY A 5 -35.52 20.15 -9.49
N ILE A 6 -34.73 21.19 -9.75
CA ILE A 6 -35.17 22.59 -9.66
C ILE A 6 -35.72 23.00 -11.04
N PHE A 7 -36.93 23.55 -11.07
CA PHE A 7 -37.55 24.11 -12.26
C PHE A 7 -37.30 25.61 -12.33
N VAL A 8 -36.71 26.09 -13.43
CA VAL A 8 -36.55 27.51 -13.73
C VAL A 8 -37.04 27.76 -15.15
N PHE A 9 -38.09 28.57 -15.30
CA PHE A 9 -38.64 29.06 -16.58
C PHE A 9 -38.87 28.00 -17.67
N GLY A 10 -39.59 26.92 -17.35
CA GLY A 10 -40.11 25.98 -18.36
C GLY A 10 -39.08 25.07 -19.04
N ILE A 11 -37.80 25.20 -18.70
CA ILE A 11 -36.76 24.25 -19.11
C ILE A 11 -36.54 23.29 -17.96
N ALA A 12 -36.97 22.04 -18.14
CA ALA A 12 -36.60 20.98 -17.21
C ALA A 12 -35.12 20.67 -17.43
N LEU A 13 -34.24 21.18 -16.55
CA LEU A 13 -32.84 20.78 -16.50
C LEU A 13 -32.77 19.37 -15.94
N TRP A 14 -33.00 18.39 -16.81
CA TRP A 14 -32.70 17.00 -16.47
C TRP A 14 -31.18 16.96 -16.37
N ASP A 15 -30.68 16.83 -15.15
CA ASP A 15 -29.29 16.47 -14.91
C ASP A 15 -29.16 15.00 -15.35
N GLU A 16 -29.15 14.77 -16.66
CA GLU A 16 -28.66 13.53 -17.26
C GLU A 16 -27.18 13.46 -16.92
N ARG A 17 -26.87 13.14 -15.66
CA ARG A 17 -25.55 12.67 -15.27
C ARG A 17 -25.38 11.35 -15.99
N LYS A 18 -24.96 11.41 -17.26
CA LYS A 18 -24.48 10.26 -18.02
C LYS A 18 -23.46 9.60 -17.13
N ARG A 19 -23.88 8.47 -16.54
CA ARG A 19 -23.03 7.71 -15.66
C ARG A 19 -21.81 7.33 -16.48
N ASP A 20 -20.64 7.74 -16.01
CA ASP A 20 -19.39 7.47 -16.71
C ASP A 20 -19.28 5.98 -17.03
N SER A 21 -18.95 5.68 -18.30
CA SER A 21 -18.99 4.33 -18.85
C SER A 21 -18.08 3.38 -18.08
N ILE A 22 -16.94 3.85 -17.55
CA ILE A 22 -16.03 3.02 -16.75
C ILE A 22 -16.61 2.72 -15.36
N SER A 23 -17.28 3.70 -14.75
CA SER A 23 -17.92 3.57 -13.44
C SER A 23 -19.24 2.79 -13.47
N ALA A 24 -19.78 2.52 -14.65
CA ALA A 24 -20.96 1.69 -14.87
C ALA A 24 -20.63 0.19 -14.99
N LEU A 25 -19.36 -0.15 -15.28
CA LEU A 25 -18.92 -1.53 -15.42
C LEU A 25 -18.81 -2.26 -14.06
N PRO A 26 -18.84 -3.60 -14.06
CA PRO A 26 -18.40 -4.40 -12.93
C PRO A 26 -16.96 -4.03 -12.53
N LEU A 27 -16.68 -4.08 -11.23
CA LEU A 27 -15.44 -3.57 -10.65
C LEU A 27 -14.21 -4.29 -11.22
N GLU A 28 -14.34 -5.58 -11.48
CA GLU A 28 -13.32 -6.45 -12.07
C GLU A 28 -12.94 -6.00 -13.48
N MET A 29 -13.92 -5.56 -14.28
CA MET A 29 -13.70 -5.08 -15.64
C MET A 29 -13.02 -3.71 -15.61
N SER A 30 -13.46 -2.80 -14.74
CA SER A 30 -12.80 -1.51 -14.56
C SER A 30 -11.34 -1.68 -14.11
N TRP A 31 -11.06 -2.60 -13.17
CA TRP A 31 -9.69 -2.89 -12.76
C TRP A 31 -8.84 -3.47 -13.88
N LYS A 32 -9.40 -4.34 -14.71
CA LYS A 32 -8.70 -4.90 -15.87
C LYS A 32 -8.39 -3.80 -16.90
N ILE A 33 -9.27 -2.84 -17.12
CA ILE A 33 -8.97 -1.66 -17.96
C ILE A 33 -7.82 -0.85 -17.37
N PHE A 34 -7.88 -0.54 -16.08
CA PHE A 34 -6.82 0.22 -15.40
C PHE A 34 -5.48 -0.53 -15.32
N SER A 35 -5.46 -1.86 -15.37
CA SER A 35 -4.21 -2.62 -15.32
C SER A 35 -3.39 -2.48 -16.61
N TYR A 36 -4.05 -2.23 -17.75
CA TYR A 36 -3.39 -1.96 -19.03
C TYR A 36 -2.78 -0.56 -19.13
N LEU A 37 -3.12 0.36 -18.23
CA LEU A 37 -2.51 1.69 -18.20
C LEU A 37 -1.06 1.63 -17.72
N ASP A 38 -0.20 2.44 -18.33
CA ASP A 38 1.13 2.72 -17.81
C ASP A 38 1.04 3.53 -16.50
N ASP A 39 2.13 3.58 -15.75
CA ASP A 39 2.12 4.16 -14.40
C ASP A 39 1.75 5.66 -14.40
N ALA A 40 2.10 6.42 -15.45
CA ALA A 40 1.76 7.84 -15.56
C ALA A 40 0.27 8.03 -15.89
N SER A 41 -0.26 7.29 -16.87
CA SER A 41 -1.69 7.32 -17.19
C SER A 41 -2.56 6.83 -16.05
N LEU A 42 -2.12 5.80 -15.31
CA LEU A 42 -2.81 5.32 -14.12
C LEU A 42 -2.87 6.41 -13.03
N ARG A 43 -1.79 7.18 -12.84
CA ARG A 43 -1.81 8.33 -11.93
C ARG A 43 -2.78 9.41 -12.41
N ASN A 44 -2.80 9.72 -13.70
CA ASN A 44 -3.74 10.69 -14.26
C ASN A 44 -5.20 10.24 -14.10
N ALA A 45 -5.48 8.95 -14.29
CA ALA A 45 -6.80 8.35 -14.06
C ALA A 45 -7.33 8.58 -12.63
N THR A 46 -6.47 8.59 -11.61
CA THR A 46 -6.88 8.92 -10.23
C THR A 46 -7.28 10.38 -9.99
N ARG A 47 -7.00 11.26 -10.96
CA ARG A 47 -7.34 12.70 -10.92
C ARG A 47 -8.59 13.05 -11.71
N VAL A 48 -9.06 12.14 -12.58
CA VAL A 48 -10.28 12.33 -13.38
C VAL A 48 -11.51 12.54 -12.50
N GLY A 49 -11.62 11.78 -11.40
CA GLY A 49 -12.71 11.95 -10.45
C GLY A 49 -12.61 11.07 -9.21
N PRO A 50 -13.44 11.35 -8.18
CA PRO A 50 -13.40 10.61 -6.93
C PRO A 50 -13.82 9.14 -7.10
N VAL A 51 -14.70 8.84 -8.06
CA VAL A 51 -15.16 7.47 -8.35
C VAL A 51 -14.01 6.63 -8.92
N TRP A 52 -13.31 7.13 -9.94
CA TRP A 52 -12.16 6.44 -10.54
C TRP A 52 -11.06 6.21 -9.51
N ARG A 53 -10.77 7.23 -8.69
CA ARG A 53 -9.83 7.09 -7.58
C ARG A 53 -10.25 5.96 -6.64
N LYS A 54 -11.53 5.89 -6.25
CA LYS A 54 -12.04 4.84 -5.36
C LYS A 54 -11.92 3.45 -5.98
N ILE A 55 -12.26 3.31 -7.27
CA ILE A 55 -12.12 2.05 -8.02
C ILE A 55 -10.65 1.62 -8.09
N ILE A 56 -9.74 2.53 -8.44
CA ILE A 56 -8.32 2.20 -8.58
C ILE A 56 -7.72 1.82 -7.21
N LEU A 57 -8.05 2.55 -6.15
CA LEU A 57 -7.49 2.33 -4.80
C LEU A 57 -8.10 1.11 -4.07
N SER A 58 -9.26 0.60 -4.50
CA SER A 58 -9.84 -0.62 -3.93
C SER A 58 -9.10 -1.87 -4.40
N ASN A 59 -8.39 -1.82 -5.53
CA ASN A 59 -7.54 -2.91 -5.99
C ASN A 59 -6.12 -2.81 -5.39
N LYS A 60 -5.68 -3.87 -4.71
CA LYS A 60 -4.37 -3.92 -4.04
C LYS A 60 -3.20 -3.78 -5.02
N GLU A 61 -3.30 -4.37 -6.20
CA GLU A 61 -2.23 -4.36 -7.20
C GLU A 61 -2.05 -2.98 -7.82
N LEU A 62 -3.14 -2.36 -8.29
CA LEU A 62 -3.13 -1.01 -8.86
C LEU A 62 -2.66 0.03 -7.83
N LYS A 63 -3.14 -0.08 -6.58
CA LYS A 63 -2.69 0.76 -5.47
C LYS A 63 -1.19 0.62 -5.22
N ASN A 64 -0.67 -0.62 -5.22
CA ASN A 64 0.75 -0.85 -5.01
C ASN A 64 1.60 -0.26 -6.15
N ARG A 65 1.15 -0.39 -7.40
CA ARG A 65 1.80 0.22 -8.57
C ARG A 65 1.88 1.73 -8.44
N LEU A 66 0.76 2.38 -8.10
CA LEU A 66 0.70 3.83 -7.85
C LEU A 66 1.66 4.26 -6.73
N ASN A 67 1.62 3.57 -5.59
CA ASN A 67 2.51 3.90 -4.47
C ASN A 67 3.98 3.77 -4.87
N ILE A 68 4.35 2.72 -5.60
CA ILE A 68 5.73 2.56 -6.10
C ILE A 68 6.07 3.73 -7.03
N PHE A 69 5.21 4.04 -7.99
CA PHE A 69 5.43 5.13 -8.93
C PHE A 69 5.59 6.49 -8.23
N GLU A 70 4.74 6.82 -7.27
CA GLU A 70 4.84 8.04 -6.47
C GLU A 70 6.14 8.09 -5.67
N THR A 71 6.55 6.97 -5.05
CA THR A 71 7.85 6.93 -4.38
C THR A 71 9.00 7.15 -5.38
N VAL A 72 8.91 6.61 -6.58
CA VAL A 72 9.95 6.81 -7.61
C VAL A 72 10.01 8.27 -8.05
N LEU A 73 8.87 8.94 -8.21
CA LEU A 73 8.81 10.36 -8.49
C LEU A 73 9.44 11.21 -7.36
N MET A 74 9.16 10.88 -6.10
CA MET A 74 9.70 11.61 -4.95
C MET A 74 11.22 11.46 -4.79
N PHE A 75 11.74 10.24 -5.00
CA PHE A 75 13.17 9.94 -4.78
C PHE A 75 14.01 9.99 -6.07
N GLY A 76 13.39 10.21 -7.23
CA GLY A 76 14.03 10.25 -8.54
C GLY A 76 14.56 8.89 -9.05
N SER A 77 14.64 7.85 -8.22
CA SER A 77 15.15 6.54 -8.64
C SER A 77 14.63 5.35 -7.85
N ARG A 78 14.38 4.25 -8.57
CA ARG A 78 14.06 2.93 -7.99
C ARG A 78 15.22 2.36 -7.16
N SER A 79 16.48 2.66 -7.51
CA SER A 79 17.65 2.14 -6.78
C SER A 79 17.75 2.73 -5.37
N ILE A 80 17.47 4.02 -5.22
CA ILE A 80 17.47 4.73 -3.94
C ILE A 80 16.39 4.15 -3.01
N ILE A 81 15.19 3.89 -3.53
CA ILE A 81 14.11 3.27 -2.75
C ILE A 81 14.51 1.87 -2.27
N LYS A 82 15.11 1.06 -3.14
CA LYS A 82 15.61 -0.28 -2.76
C LYS A 82 16.69 -0.18 -1.69
N TYR A 83 17.63 0.76 -1.84
CA TYR A 83 18.68 1.01 -0.87
C TYR A 83 18.12 1.38 0.52
N ILE A 84 17.21 2.35 0.59
CA ILE A 84 16.56 2.77 1.85
C ILE A 84 15.77 1.61 2.49
N LYS A 85 14.99 0.87 1.69
CA LYS A 85 14.22 -0.29 2.18
C LYS A 85 15.15 -1.38 2.74
N ASN A 86 16.24 -1.66 2.05
CA ASN A 86 17.23 -2.65 2.49
C ASN A 86 17.96 -2.20 3.77
N GLY A 87 18.31 -0.92 3.88
CA GLY A 87 18.88 -0.33 5.09
C GLY A 87 17.96 -0.48 6.30
N LYS A 88 16.68 -0.11 6.16
CA LYS A 88 15.68 -0.27 7.25
C LYS A 88 15.49 -1.74 7.66
N ARG A 89 15.48 -2.69 6.71
CA ARG A 89 15.41 -4.13 7.02
C ARG A 89 16.65 -4.61 7.80
N ARG A 90 17.85 -4.16 7.38
CA ARG A 90 19.10 -4.48 8.09
C ARG A 90 19.11 -3.92 9.52
N LEU A 91 18.64 -2.69 9.71
CA LEU A 91 18.51 -2.09 11.06
C LEU A 91 17.53 -2.86 11.95
N LYS A 92 16.35 -3.24 11.42
CA LYS A 92 15.38 -4.07 12.18
C LYS A 92 15.95 -5.44 12.56
N ASN A 93 16.76 -6.05 11.70
CA ASN A 93 17.39 -7.33 12.01
C ASN A 93 18.52 -7.19 13.03
N LYS A 94 19.31 -6.11 12.98
CA LYS A 94 20.34 -5.82 13.98
C LYS A 94 19.73 -5.54 15.35
N ALA A 95 18.62 -4.82 15.42
CA ALA A 95 17.92 -4.48 16.67
C ALA A 95 17.39 -5.69 17.48
N LYS A 96 17.36 -6.90 16.91
CA LYS A 96 16.92 -8.11 17.64
C LYS A 96 17.87 -8.52 18.76
N ASN A 97 19.15 -8.14 18.68
CA ASN A 97 20.20 -8.57 19.60
C ASN A 97 20.68 -7.45 20.55
N TYR A 98 20.12 -6.25 20.45
CA TYR A 98 20.47 -5.12 21.30
C TYR A 98 19.32 -4.77 22.24
N LEU A 99 19.66 -4.25 23.43
CA LEU A 99 18.67 -3.66 24.33
C LEU A 99 18.10 -2.38 23.70
N THR A 100 16.80 -2.14 23.89
CA THR A 100 16.21 -0.86 23.47
C THR A 100 16.76 0.25 24.36
N LEU A 101 16.93 1.46 23.80
CA LEU A 101 17.41 2.64 24.53
C LEU A 101 16.57 2.84 25.81
N GLY A 102 17.24 2.85 26.97
CA GLY A 102 16.61 2.98 28.29
C GLY A 102 16.43 1.69 29.09
N GLU A 103 16.61 0.51 28.48
CA GLU A 103 16.63 -0.76 29.22
C GLU A 103 18.04 -1.05 29.77
N THR A 104 18.13 -1.22 31.09
CA THR A 104 19.39 -1.54 31.81
C THR A 104 19.56 -3.03 32.12
N ALA A 105 18.49 -3.82 32.03
CA ALA A 105 18.49 -5.24 32.40
C ALA A 105 18.48 -6.15 31.16
N VAL A 106 19.45 -7.05 31.08
CA VAL A 106 19.53 -8.08 30.03
C VAL A 106 18.52 -9.18 30.31
N LYS A 107 17.40 -9.20 29.58
CA LYS A 107 16.45 -10.33 29.60
C LYS A 107 16.86 -11.39 28.58
N THR A 108 16.94 -12.66 29.01
CA THR A 108 17.17 -13.81 28.14
C THR A 108 16.00 -13.95 27.17
N THR A 109 16.25 -13.81 25.86
CA THR A 109 15.18 -13.97 24.86
C THR A 109 15.18 -15.43 24.38
N LYS A 110 14.06 -16.14 24.58
CA LYS A 110 13.85 -17.50 24.08
C LYS A 110 13.38 -17.41 22.62
N MET A 111 14.18 -17.89 21.68
CA MET A 111 13.75 -18.05 20.28
C MET A 111 13.52 -19.53 20.00
N ILE A 112 12.30 -19.87 19.55
CA ILE A 112 11.92 -21.23 19.15
C ILE A 112 12.03 -21.29 17.62
N PHE A 113 12.98 -22.07 17.11
CA PHE A 113 13.10 -22.33 15.68
C PHE A 113 12.35 -23.62 15.36
N LYS A 114 11.21 -23.49 14.65
CA LYS A 114 10.47 -24.64 14.14
C LYS A 114 11.21 -25.25 12.97
N ASN A 115 11.68 -26.48 13.11
CA ASN A 115 12.41 -27.19 12.08
C ASN A 115 11.43 -27.80 11.06
N LYS A 116 11.73 -27.72 9.76
CA LYS A 116 10.82 -28.18 8.69
C LYS A 116 10.91 -29.67 8.40
N ARG A 117 11.89 -30.37 8.97
CA ARG A 117 12.06 -31.83 8.86
C ARG A 117 11.90 -32.37 10.28
N GLY A 118 10.91 -33.23 10.50
CA GLY A 118 10.37 -33.60 11.80
C GLY A 118 11.42 -34.08 12.81
N GLY A 119 11.95 -33.14 13.57
CA GLY A 119 12.89 -33.32 14.67
C GLY A 119 12.65 -32.23 15.70
N ASP A 120 13.21 -32.40 16.90
CA ASP A 120 12.91 -31.54 18.06
C ASP A 120 13.18 -30.06 17.79
N ASP A 121 12.29 -29.21 18.32
CA ASP A 121 12.38 -27.76 18.20
C ASP A 121 13.66 -27.25 18.87
N LEU A 122 14.53 -26.60 18.10
CA LEU A 122 15.75 -26.01 18.61
C LEU A 122 15.40 -24.73 19.39
N ILE A 123 15.67 -24.74 20.70
CA ILE A 123 15.50 -23.57 21.57
C ILE A 123 16.85 -22.87 21.70
N LEU A 124 16.96 -21.68 21.11
CA LEU A 124 18.17 -20.85 21.20
C LEU A 124 18.00 -19.76 22.26
N TYR A 125 18.93 -19.70 23.21
CA TYR A 125 19.00 -18.64 24.22
C TYR A 125 20.06 -17.63 23.80
N THR A 126 19.65 -16.41 23.45
CA THR A 126 20.58 -15.32 23.11
C THR A 126 20.58 -14.25 24.20
N LYS A 127 21.76 -13.86 24.67
CA LYS A 127 21.96 -12.67 25.52
C LYS A 127 21.95 -11.42 24.64
N ARG A 128 21.28 -10.35 25.08
CA ARG A 128 21.28 -9.05 24.40
C ARG A 128 22.40 -8.16 24.95
N TYR A 129 23.01 -7.36 24.09
CA TYR A 129 24.11 -6.47 24.46
C TYR A 129 23.64 -5.02 24.52
N LYS A 130 24.19 -4.23 25.46
CA LYS A 130 24.03 -2.78 25.50
C LYS A 130 25.00 -2.16 24.50
N LEU A 131 24.51 -1.27 23.64
CA LEU A 131 25.37 -0.40 22.86
C LEU A 131 25.74 0.79 23.77
N CYS A 132 27.02 0.90 24.10
CA CYS A 132 27.59 2.08 24.74
C CYS A 132 27.84 3.16 23.69
#